data_AF-A0A8H3LNE1-F1
#
_entry.id   AF-A0A8H3LNE1-F1
#
_cell.length_a   1.000
_cell.length_b   1.000
_cell.length_c   1.000
_cell.angle_alpha   90.00
_cell.angle_beta   90.00
_cell.angle_gamma   90.00
#
_symmetry.space_group_name_H-M   'P 1'
#
loop_
_entity.id
_entity.type
_entity.pdbx_description
1 polymer ?
#
loop_
_entity_poly.entity_id
_entity_poly.type
_entity_poly.pdbx_seq_one_letter_code
_entity_poly.pdbx_strand_id
1 'polypeptide(L)'
;MSFLFKLCEICGKAHGNPRNNWCIPCQLSQEYSGNEKIDNFVQEKQLTNSIFEWIPYNQFIDIEEIKNNRFATIYLAKWRDGSLYWDENNSKYGYFDMYGISQKPNTNDYLMIFNDKYFMKYCKLCDQLYSDKSLNLCYPCETEYLRQNHIYWSGNEKIDNFIQERQSEFFLYGPCDSLFEWIPYNQFNEIKEMSNDDQATIYSAKWKDGPLYFDVDDKKYFRTPDTKVILKYLHNSQDIIDQFLNEIKEYLSDFHIRCDDDDGGALYGISQNQDRKNYFMIFDNQYFNTQCKDCHKYTGAYTKLCEKCQINYLKENFTTWSSENKKIDDFIQEKQVEFPHGPLFEWILYNQFNEVKEMSKNNSVTVYSANWEDGPSYWDYSKGKYLKKLNKIVTLKCICNSQNNVDRFLNEAKKYPADNYHSDFKFYGISQEPSTNDYIMVFGDEYFGNYCVICDKKYSGHYNTKWCNLCQIKDLKENLTYWSGNKMIDEIIQEMQLKINNYYDIIFEYIPFSQLSNIKEFNKSITYLAVWKNGPLYWDNLNDKKYIRRSSKVVLKYLHNLQNKDEFLNEV
;
A
#
# COMPACT_ATOMS: atom_id res chain seq x y z
N MET A 1 21.13 -41.36 18.17
CA MET A 1 21.59 -40.87 19.48
C MET A 1 20.36 -40.53 20.29
N SER A 2 20.15 -41.21 21.43
CA SER A 2 19.08 -40.85 22.36
C SER A 2 19.35 -39.45 22.91
N PHE A 3 18.35 -38.58 22.88
CA PHE A 3 18.37 -37.37 23.69
C PHE A 3 18.23 -37.82 25.15
N LEU A 4 19.36 -37.89 25.87
CA LEU A 4 19.38 -37.99 27.32
C LEU A 4 18.69 -36.74 27.88
N PHE A 5 17.44 -36.87 28.27
CA PHE A 5 16.78 -35.86 29.10
C PHE A 5 17.61 -35.74 30.38
N LYS A 6 18.27 -34.60 30.58
CA LYS A 6 18.87 -34.28 31.89
C LYS A 6 17.74 -34.27 32.92
N LEU A 7 17.86 -35.11 33.94
CA LEU A 7 17.01 -35.08 35.11
C LEU A 7 17.53 -33.96 36.02
N CYS A 8 16.63 -33.19 36.59
CA CYS A 8 16.98 -32.17 37.57
C CYS A 8 17.55 -32.81 38.84
N GLU A 9 18.69 -32.29 39.31
CA GLU A 9 19.39 -32.80 40.49
C GLU A 9 18.62 -32.60 41.81
N ILE A 10 17.57 -31.77 41.82
CA ILE A 10 16.75 -31.48 43.00
C ILE A 10 15.44 -32.28 43.01
N CYS A 11 14.71 -32.33 41.88
CA CYS A 11 13.37 -32.95 41.78
C CYS A 11 13.37 -34.36 41.15
N GLY A 12 14.46 -34.76 40.47
CA GLY A 12 14.54 -36.04 39.75
C GLY A 12 13.63 -36.17 38.51
N LYS A 13 12.91 -35.10 38.12
CA LYS A 13 12.05 -35.06 36.91
C LYS A 13 12.80 -34.46 35.70
N ALA A 14 12.35 -34.79 34.49
CA ALA A 14 12.94 -34.31 33.24
C ALA A 14 12.72 -32.79 33.04
N HIS A 15 13.74 -32.08 32.56
CA HIS A 15 13.64 -30.66 32.21
C HIS A 15 12.60 -30.42 31.10
N GLY A 16 11.76 -29.38 31.26
CA GLY A 16 10.73 -29.02 30.28
C GLY A 16 11.27 -28.41 28.97
N ASN A 17 12.51 -27.91 28.98
CA ASN A 17 13.19 -27.39 27.79
C ASN A 17 14.69 -27.78 27.83
N PRO A 18 15.23 -28.45 26.79
CA PRO A 18 16.60 -28.98 26.81
C PRO A 18 17.71 -27.93 26.62
N ARG A 19 17.40 -26.65 26.34
CA ARG A 19 18.44 -25.61 26.13
C ARG A 19 18.92 -24.91 27.41
N ASN A 20 18.09 -24.84 28.44
CA ASN A 20 18.42 -24.23 29.73
C ASN A 20 18.07 -25.26 30.81
N ASN A 21 18.97 -25.60 31.73
CA ASN A 21 18.75 -26.59 32.81
C ASN A 21 17.63 -26.14 33.80
N TRP A 22 16.38 -26.01 33.35
CA TRP A 22 15.22 -25.48 34.09
C TRP A 22 14.28 -26.61 34.53
N CYS A 23 14.14 -26.90 35.84
CA CYS A 23 13.08 -27.78 36.40
C CYS A 23 11.92 -26.89 36.86
N ILE A 24 10.84 -26.83 36.07
CA ILE A 24 9.58 -26.15 36.42
C ILE A 24 9.08 -26.56 37.83
N PRO A 25 9.10 -27.85 38.23
CA PRO A 25 8.73 -28.25 39.60
C PRO A 25 9.59 -27.68 40.74
N CYS A 26 10.80 -27.18 40.49
CA CYS A 26 11.74 -26.76 41.54
C CYS A 26 11.72 -25.28 41.88
N GLN A 27 11.07 -24.44 41.07
CA GLN A 27 11.06 -22.98 41.25
C GLN A 27 9.69 -22.38 41.46
N LEU A 28 8.61 -23.16 41.36
CA LEU A 28 7.27 -22.67 41.67
C LEU A 28 7.07 -22.72 43.19
N SER A 29 6.83 -21.57 43.83
CA SER A 29 6.29 -21.51 45.19
C SER A 29 4.96 -22.26 45.21
N GLN A 30 4.96 -23.42 45.86
CA GLN A 30 3.77 -24.26 46.03
C GLN A 30 2.88 -23.69 47.14
N GLU A 31 2.26 -22.54 46.89
CA GLU A 31 1.10 -22.13 47.66
C GLU A 31 -0.15 -22.72 47.00
N TYR A 32 -0.80 -23.65 47.70
CA TYR A 32 -2.02 -24.31 47.23
C TYR A 32 -3.25 -23.55 47.70
N SER A 33 -4.29 -23.55 46.87
CA SER A 33 -5.60 -23.00 47.22
C SER A 33 -6.31 -23.82 48.30
N GLY A 34 -5.90 -25.07 48.50
CA GLY A 34 -6.62 -26.04 49.32
C GLY A 34 -7.85 -26.63 48.62
N ASN A 35 -8.05 -26.33 47.32
CA ASN A 35 -9.08 -26.89 46.46
C ASN A 35 -8.42 -27.65 45.30
N GLU A 36 -8.54 -28.98 45.35
CA GLU A 36 -7.92 -29.89 44.39
C GLU A 36 -8.22 -29.54 42.92
N LYS A 37 -9.44 -29.09 42.60
CA LYS A 37 -9.79 -28.72 41.22
C LYS A 37 -9.07 -27.47 40.75
N ILE A 38 -8.90 -26.50 41.64
CA ILE A 38 -8.23 -25.23 41.35
C ILE A 38 -6.73 -25.46 41.25
N ASP A 39 -6.18 -26.25 42.18
CA ASP A 39 -4.77 -26.60 42.19
C ASP A 39 -4.38 -27.38 40.92
N ASN A 40 -5.23 -28.32 40.48
CA ASN A 40 -5.06 -29.00 39.20
C ASN A 40 -5.14 -28.04 38.00
N PHE A 41 -6.08 -27.10 38.00
CA PHE A 41 -6.21 -26.10 36.93
C PHE A 41 -4.99 -25.17 36.86
N VAL A 42 -4.48 -24.70 38.00
CA VAL A 42 -3.27 -23.87 38.08
C VAL A 42 -2.08 -24.66 37.53
N GLN A 43 -1.91 -25.93 37.92
CA GLN A 43 -0.85 -26.79 37.41
C GLN A 43 -0.95 -27.02 35.91
N GLU A 44 -2.14 -27.29 35.37
CA GLU A 44 -2.37 -27.42 33.92
C GLU A 44 -1.99 -26.14 33.17
N LYS A 45 -2.33 -24.96 33.72
CA LYS A 45 -1.98 -23.68 33.11
C LYS A 45 -0.49 -23.37 33.20
N GLN A 46 0.19 -23.74 34.28
CA GLN A 46 1.65 -23.63 34.42
C GLN A 46 2.44 -24.43 33.37
N LEU A 47 1.87 -25.52 32.85
CA LEU A 47 2.48 -26.31 31.77
C LEU A 47 2.43 -25.60 30.40
N THR A 48 1.52 -24.63 30.23
CA THR A 48 1.26 -23.95 28.95
C THR A 48 1.59 -22.45 28.97
N ASN A 49 1.55 -21.82 30.13
CA ASN A 49 1.89 -20.43 30.39
C ASN A 49 2.91 -20.37 31.53
N SER A 50 4.05 -19.71 31.32
CA SER A 50 5.19 -19.74 32.22
C SER A 50 5.00 -19.01 33.56
N ILE A 51 3.90 -18.25 33.75
CA ILE A 51 3.72 -17.33 34.91
C ILE A 51 2.30 -17.37 35.51
N PHE A 52 1.57 -18.49 35.43
CA PHE A 52 0.23 -18.60 36.05
C PHE A 52 0.31 -19.25 37.44
N GLU A 53 -0.24 -18.61 38.48
CA GLU A 53 -0.15 -19.14 39.86
C GLU A 53 -1.38 -18.88 40.72
N TRP A 54 -1.44 -19.61 41.85
CA TRP A 54 -2.36 -19.27 42.93
C TRP A 54 -1.70 -18.21 43.82
N ILE A 55 -2.41 -17.11 44.06
CA ILE A 55 -1.89 -15.98 44.84
C ILE A 55 -2.74 -15.82 46.09
N PRO A 56 -2.22 -16.07 47.31
CA PRO A 56 -2.98 -15.84 48.53
C PRO A 56 -3.43 -14.39 48.67
N TYR A 57 -4.69 -14.20 49.06
CA TYR A 57 -5.30 -12.87 49.10
C TYR A 57 -4.59 -11.87 50.02
N ASN A 58 -3.94 -12.36 51.08
CA ASN A 58 -3.17 -11.54 52.01
C ASN A 58 -1.92 -10.88 51.39
N GLN A 59 -1.51 -11.30 50.18
CA GLN A 59 -0.43 -10.67 49.44
C GLN A 59 -0.85 -9.37 48.74
N PHE A 60 -2.15 -9.09 48.62
CA PHE A 60 -2.66 -7.85 48.05
C PHE A 60 -2.79 -6.75 49.12
N ILE A 61 -2.25 -5.57 48.84
CA ILE A 61 -2.35 -4.36 49.66
C ILE A 61 -2.84 -3.20 48.81
N ASP A 62 -3.25 -2.10 49.45
CA ASP A 62 -3.80 -0.92 48.77
C ASP A 62 -4.93 -1.27 47.79
N ILE A 63 -5.85 -2.14 48.21
CA ILE A 63 -6.95 -2.63 47.38
C ILE A 63 -8.01 -1.54 47.23
N GLU A 64 -8.24 -1.09 46.00
CA GLU A 64 -9.25 -0.11 45.61
C GLU A 64 -10.24 -0.73 44.64
N GLU A 65 -11.55 -0.55 44.88
CA GLU A 65 -12.57 -0.97 43.92
C GLU A 65 -12.66 0.05 42.79
N ILE A 66 -12.32 -0.37 41.57
CA ILE A 66 -12.40 0.49 40.37
C ILE A 66 -13.83 0.52 39.84
N LYS A 67 -14.52 -0.62 39.91
CA LYS A 67 -15.84 -0.77 39.28
C LYS A 67 -16.61 -1.96 39.83
N ASN A 68 -17.93 -1.81 39.87
CA ASN A 68 -18.87 -2.89 40.07
C ASN A 68 -19.92 -2.88 38.95
N ASN A 69 -20.06 -3.98 38.22
CA ASN A 69 -21.07 -4.12 37.18
C ASN A 69 -21.75 -5.50 37.26
N ARG A 70 -22.77 -5.72 36.43
CA ARG A 70 -23.55 -6.97 36.46
C ARG A 70 -22.76 -8.26 36.18
N PHE A 71 -21.54 -8.15 35.64
CA PHE A 71 -20.69 -9.28 35.27
C PHE A 71 -19.50 -9.48 36.23
N ALA A 72 -18.90 -8.41 36.72
CA ALA A 72 -17.75 -8.49 37.63
C ALA A 72 -17.55 -7.20 38.44
N THR A 73 -16.91 -7.36 39.60
CA THR A 73 -16.30 -6.27 40.38
C THR A 73 -14.79 -6.28 40.12
N ILE A 74 -14.23 -5.14 39.70
CA ILE A 74 -12.81 -5.00 39.37
C ILE A 74 -12.12 -4.19 40.46
N TYR A 75 -10.99 -4.71 40.94
CA TYR A 75 -10.16 -4.09 41.96
C TYR A 75 -8.77 -3.77 41.40
N LEU A 76 -8.19 -2.64 41.81
CA LEU A 76 -6.77 -2.35 41.69
C LEU A 76 -6.10 -2.70 43.02
N ALA A 77 -4.96 -3.39 42.99
CA ALA A 77 -4.22 -3.69 44.20
C ALA A 77 -2.72 -3.76 43.90
N LYS A 78 -1.90 -3.47 44.91
CA LYS A 78 -0.47 -3.78 44.87
C LYS A 78 -0.25 -5.19 45.37
N TRP A 79 0.50 -5.97 44.60
CA TRP A 79 0.92 -7.31 44.98
C TRP A 79 2.31 -7.24 45.63
N ARG A 80 2.43 -7.65 46.91
CA ARG A 80 3.67 -7.49 47.71
C ARG A 80 4.89 -8.17 47.11
N ASP A 81 4.72 -9.43 46.70
CA ASP A 81 5.83 -10.26 46.26
C ASP A 81 6.14 -10.05 44.77
N GLY A 82 5.15 -9.49 44.04
CA GLY A 82 5.24 -9.26 42.61
C GLY A 82 5.23 -10.57 41.80
N SER A 83 5.17 -10.43 40.48
CA SER A 83 5.27 -11.58 39.58
C SER A 83 6.73 -12.03 39.43
N LEU A 84 6.97 -13.33 39.37
CA LEU A 84 8.28 -13.93 39.08
C LEU A 84 8.70 -13.60 37.62
N TYR A 85 9.57 -12.60 37.40
CA TYR A 85 10.06 -12.22 36.05
C TYR A 85 11.45 -12.79 35.69
N TRP A 86 11.68 -13.06 34.39
CA TRP A 86 13.00 -13.30 33.78
C TRP A 86 13.28 -12.29 32.63
N ASP A 87 14.41 -11.57 32.76
CA ASP A 87 15.24 -10.75 31.83
C ASP A 87 14.60 -9.83 30.76
N GLU A 88 15.04 -8.56 30.78
CA GLU A 88 14.63 -7.40 29.97
C GLU A 88 14.96 -7.49 28.46
N ASN A 89 15.61 -8.56 27.97
CA ASN A 89 16.21 -8.56 26.63
C ASN A 89 15.52 -9.39 25.55
N ASN A 90 14.30 -9.92 25.76
CA ASN A 90 13.62 -10.68 24.70
C ASN A 90 12.07 -10.64 24.71
N SER A 91 11.47 -9.49 25.00
CA SER A 91 10.01 -9.33 24.92
C SER A 91 9.51 -9.20 23.47
N LYS A 92 9.39 -10.33 22.76
CA LYS A 92 8.60 -10.36 21.51
C LYS A 92 7.27 -11.12 21.60
N TYR A 93 6.95 -11.77 22.74
CA TYR A 93 5.65 -12.41 22.95
C TYR A 93 5.26 -12.42 24.44
N GLY A 94 4.09 -11.86 24.78
CA GLY A 94 3.50 -11.89 26.13
C GLY A 94 2.93 -10.55 26.63
N TYR A 95 2.11 -9.85 25.83
CA TYR A 95 1.68 -8.48 26.16
C TYR A 95 0.44 -8.37 27.07
N PHE A 96 -0.15 -9.45 27.59
CA PHE A 96 -1.42 -9.40 28.35
C PHE A 96 -1.57 -10.57 29.34
N ASP A 97 -0.59 -10.76 30.21
CA ASP A 97 -0.52 -11.98 31.03
C ASP A 97 -1.45 -11.91 32.24
N MET A 98 -2.37 -12.87 32.32
CA MET A 98 -3.05 -13.22 33.56
C MET A 98 -2.03 -13.92 34.45
N TYR A 99 -1.75 -13.34 35.60
CA TYR A 99 -0.78 -13.88 36.56
C TYR A 99 -1.34 -15.05 37.35
N GLY A 100 -2.65 -15.12 37.53
CA GLY A 100 -3.16 -16.11 38.45
C GLY A 100 -4.59 -15.92 38.89
N ILE A 101 -4.91 -16.65 39.94
CA ILE A 101 -6.20 -16.60 40.62
C ILE A 101 -6.00 -16.54 42.13
N SER A 102 -6.95 -15.90 42.80
CA SER A 102 -7.00 -15.76 44.26
C SER A 102 -8.44 -15.99 44.75
N GLN A 103 -8.63 -16.04 46.07
CA GLN A 103 -9.96 -16.14 46.67
C GLN A 103 -10.10 -15.19 47.85
N LYS A 104 -11.20 -14.44 47.88
CA LYS A 104 -11.52 -13.48 48.94
C LYS A 104 -11.93 -14.25 50.22
N PRO A 105 -11.23 -14.09 51.35
CA PRO A 105 -11.44 -14.92 52.55
C PRO A 105 -12.85 -14.89 53.15
N ASN A 106 -13.60 -13.80 52.95
CA ASN A 106 -14.90 -13.58 53.61
C ASN A 106 -16.11 -13.91 52.74
N THR A 107 -15.97 -13.88 51.41
CA THR A 107 -17.08 -14.12 50.48
C THR A 107 -16.94 -15.43 49.71
N ASN A 108 -15.76 -16.06 49.77
CA ASN A 108 -15.36 -17.21 48.94
C ASN A 108 -15.38 -16.95 47.43
N ASP A 109 -15.53 -15.70 47.01
CA ASP A 109 -15.45 -15.30 45.60
C ASP A 109 -14.02 -15.45 45.09
N TYR A 110 -13.90 -15.96 43.86
CA TYR A 110 -12.61 -16.07 43.18
C TYR A 110 -12.29 -14.78 42.41
N LEU A 111 -11.01 -14.43 42.39
CA LEU A 111 -10.47 -13.27 41.69
C LEU A 111 -9.53 -13.75 40.60
N MET A 112 -9.66 -13.20 39.40
CA MET A 112 -8.68 -13.34 38.33
C MET A 112 -7.69 -12.18 38.41
N ILE A 113 -6.39 -12.49 38.38
CA ILE A 113 -5.32 -11.52 38.59
C ILE A 113 -4.63 -11.22 37.27
N PHE A 114 -4.68 -9.97 36.84
CA PHE A 114 -4.09 -9.49 35.59
C PHE A 114 -3.03 -8.42 35.87
N ASN A 115 -2.10 -8.25 34.92
CA ASN A 115 -1.25 -7.07 34.86
C ASN A 115 -2.09 -5.79 34.69
N ASP A 116 -1.64 -4.66 35.23
CA ASP A 116 -2.32 -3.35 35.16
C ASP A 116 -2.50 -2.83 33.71
N LYS A 117 -1.68 -3.31 32.77
CA LYS A 117 -1.85 -3.16 31.31
C LYS A 117 -3.13 -3.82 30.78
N TYR A 118 -3.90 -4.54 31.59
CA TYR A 118 -5.23 -5.05 31.25
C TYR A 118 -6.11 -3.95 30.63
N PHE A 119 -6.09 -2.76 31.23
CA PHE A 119 -6.86 -1.61 30.75
C PHE A 119 -6.28 -0.91 29.51
N MET A 120 -5.20 -1.43 28.91
CA MET A 120 -4.78 -1.04 27.56
C MET A 120 -5.56 -1.79 26.47
N LYS A 121 -6.25 -2.88 26.83
CA LYS A 121 -6.99 -3.73 25.90
C LYS A 121 -8.48 -3.78 26.21
N TYR A 122 -8.84 -3.72 27.48
CA TYR A 122 -10.22 -3.75 27.94
C TYR A 122 -10.63 -2.39 28.49
N CYS A 123 -11.85 -2.01 28.17
CA CYS A 123 -12.41 -0.74 28.59
C CYS A 123 -12.78 -0.74 30.06
N LYS A 124 -12.35 0.31 30.77
CA LYS A 124 -12.69 0.53 32.18
C LYS A 124 -14.20 0.56 32.43
N LEU A 125 -14.99 1.08 31.49
CA LEU A 125 -16.44 1.28 31.64
C LEU A 125 -17.30 0.08 31.22
N CYS A 126 -16.91 -0.67 30.19
CA CYS A 126 -17.72 -1.79 29.64
C CYS A 126 -17.11 -3.18 29.86
N ASP A 127 -15.82 -3.25 30.24
CA ASP A 127 -15.02 -4.49 30.29
C ASP A 127 -14.95 -5.26 28.95
N GLN A 128 -15.35 -4.60 27.86
CA GLN A 128 -15.19 -5.11 26.51
C GLN A 128 -13.86 -4.65 25.93
N LEU A 129 -13.40 -5.36 24.89
CA LEU A 129 -12.22 -4.98 24.13
C LEU A 129 -12.40 -3.57 23.54
N TYR A 130 -11.37 -2.71 23.65
CA TYR A 130 -11.39 -1.44 22.93
C TYR A 130 -11.52 -1.68 21.43
N SER A 131 -12.34 -0.85 20.80
CA SER A 131 -12.57 -0.89 19.36
C SER A 131 -11.33 -0.43 18.59
N ASP A 132 -10.63 0.57 19.12
CA ASP A 132 -9.29 0.98 18.70
C ASP A 132 -8.32 0.96 19.89
N LYS A 133 -7.25 0.16 19.77
CA LYS A 133 -6.20 0.03 20.80
C LYS A 133 -5.32 1.27 20.90
N SER A 134 -5.23 2.07 19.84
CA SER A 134 -4.43 3.29 19.79
C SER A 134 -5.08 4.43 20.60
N LEU A 135 -6.41 4.48 20.63
CA LEU A 135 -7.17 5.58 21.25
C LEU A 135 -7.76 5.24 22.63
N ASN A 136 -7.77 3.95 23.02
CA ASN A 136 -8.45 3.46 24.23
C ASN A 136 -9.92 3.92 24.30
N LEU A 137 -10.67 3.79 23.19
CA LEU A 137 -12.09 4.13 23.09
C LEU A 137 -12.95 2.85 23.02
N CYS A 138 -13.99 2.74 23.87
CA CYS A 138 -14.98 1.64 23.81
C CYS A 138 -16.19 2.14 23.04
N TYR A 139 -16.34 1.69 21.80
CA TYR A 139 -17.51 2.02 20.98
C TYR A 139 -18.85 1.81 21.72
N PRO A 140 -19.11 0.66 22.37
CA PRO A 140 -20.32 0.47 23.18
C PRO A 140 -20.55 1.54 24.25
N CYS A 141 -19.49 2.04 24.89
CA CYS A 141 -19.61 3.10 25.90
C CYS A 141 -19.91 4.45 25.28
N GLU A 142 -19.28 4.79 24.16
CA GLU A 142 -19.54 6.03 23.44
C GLU A 142 -20.97 6.06 22.89
N THR A 143 -21.43 4.95 22.30
CA THR A 143 -22.82 4.82 21.85
C THR A 143 -23.82 5.00 22.99
N GLU A 144 -23.55 4.42 24.16
CA GLU A 144 -24.41 4.58 25.32
C GLU A 144 -24.37 6.02 25.86
N TYR A 145 -23.20 6.66 25.88
CA TYR A 145 -23.06 8.08 26.24
C TYR A 145 -23.88 8.99 25.32
N LEU A 146 -23.78 8.80 24.00
CA LEU A 146 -24.55 9.56 23.01
C LEU A 146 -26.06 9.32 23.17
N ARG A 147 -26.47 8.09 23.47
CA ARG A 147 -27.87 7.72 23.72
C ARG A 147 -28.43 8.41 24.95
N GLN A 148 -27.68 8.45 26.06
CA GLN A 148 -28.12 9.03 27.34
C GLN A 148 -28.19 10.56 27.31
N ASN A 149 -27.34 11.21 26.51
CA ASN A 149 -27.36 12.67 26.35
C ASN A 149 -28.41 13.17 25.35
N HIS A 150 -29.34 12.30 24.92
CA HIS A 150 -30.50 12.64 24.06
C HIS A 150 -30.14 13.27 22.71
N ILE A 151 -28.95 13.01 22.19
CA ILE A 151 -28.48 13.86 21.10
C ILE A 151 -29.15 13.50 19.75
N TYR A 152 -29.64 12.27 19.47
CA TYR A 152 -29.84 11.86 18.07
C TYR A 152 -31.00 10.93 17.66
N TRP A 153 -32.25 11.14 18.11
CA TRP A 153 -33.36 10.28 17.63
C TRP A 153 -34.39 11.04 16.81
N SER A 154 -34.60 10.56 15.59
CA SER A 154 -35.63 11.02 14.68
C SER A 154 -37.03 10.51 15.09
N GLY A 155 -37.08 9.44 15.89
CA GLY A 155 -38.30 8.70 16.17
C GLY A 155 -38.69 7.74 15.05
N ASN A 156 -37.85 7.60 14.01
CA ASN A 156 -37.98 6.64 12.94
C ASN A 156 -36.88 5.57 13.07
N GLU A 157 -37.28 4.34 13.39
CA GLU A 157 -36.36 3.22 13.65
C GLU A 157 -35.34 2.99 12.52
N LYS A 158 -35.73 3.15 11.25
CA LYS A 158 -34.80 2.95 10.12
C LYS A 158 -33.71 4.02 10.08
N ILE A 159 -34.07 5.28 10.28
CA ILE A 159 -33.11 6.40 10.28
C ILE A 159 -32.24 6.32 11.52
N ASP A 160 -32.83 6.01 12.66
CA ASP A 160 -32.14 5.87 13.93
C ASP A 160 -31.09 4.74 13.86
N ASN A 161 -31.44 3.59 13.26
CA ASN A 161 -30.49 2.50 13.00
C ASN A 161 -29.38 2.92 12.02
N PHE A 162 -29.70 3.68 10.97
CA PHE A 162 -28.69 4.18 10.03
C PHE A 162 -27.71 5.15 10.69
N ILE A 163 -28.20 6.08 11.53
CA ILE A 163 -27.34 7.00 12.29
C ILE A 163 -26.41 6.20 13.21
N GLN A 164 -26.91 5.18 13.91
CA GLN A 164 -26.08 4.32 14.76
C GLN A 164 -24.98 3.61 13.97
N GLU A 165 -25.30 3.07 12.79
CA GLU A 165 -24.34 2.42 11.88
C GLU A 165 -23.23 3.42 11.50
N ARG A 166 -23.59 4.65 11.11
CA ARG A 166 -22.62 5.70 10.77
C ARG A 166 -21.73 6.10 11.95
N GLN A 167 -22.31 6.21 13.14
CA GLN A 167 -21.56 6.47 14.36
C GLN A 167 -20.65 5.29 14.73
N SER A 168 -21.03 4.04 14.43
CA SER A 168 -20.13 2.88 14.55
C SER A 168 -18.87 3.05 13.71
N GLU A 169 -19.06 3.36 12.43
CA GLU A 169 -17.96 3.56 11.50
C GLU A 169 -17.02 4.67 11.96
N PHE A 170 -17.58 5.79 12.43
CA PHE A 170 -16.82 6.94 12.95
C PHE A 170 -15.78 6.53 14.02
N PHE A 171 -16.17 5.71 14.99
CA PHE A 171 -15.26 5.25 16.04
C PHE A 171 -14.37 4.07 15.64
N LEU A 172 -14.72 3.34 14.57
CA LEU A 172 -13.89 2.25 14.04
C LEU A 172 -12.72 2.76 13.21
N TYR A 173 -12.93 3.82 12.42
CA TYR A 173 -11.91 4.38 11.53
C TYR A 173 -11.12 5.54 12.15
N GLY A 174 -11.54 6.01 13.32
CA GLY A 174 -10.92 7.13 14.02
C GLY A 174 -11.76 8.41 13.85
N PRO A 175 -12.02 9.17 14.94
CA PRO A 175 -12.86 10.35 14.89
C PRO A 175 -12.10 11.53 14.31
N CYS A 176 -12.18 11.72 12.99
CA CYS A 176 -11.45 12.78 12.29
C CYS A 176 -12.33 13.77 11.52
N ASP A 177 -13.64 13.66 11.68
CA ASP A 177 -14.63 14.60 11.15
C ASP A 177 -15.70 14.82 12.24
N SER A 178 -16.77 15.51 11.87
CA SER A 178 -18.00 15.63 12.62
C SER A 178 -18.73 14.28 12.74
N LEU A 179 -19.42 14.11 13.86
CA LEU A 179 -20.27 12.96 14.12
C LEU A 179 -21.56 13.08 13.29
N PHE A 180 -21.92 12.03 12.54
CA PHE A 180 -23.17 11.99 11.80
C PHE A 180 -24.39 11.90 12.71
N GLU A 181 -25.39 12.75 12.46
CA GLU A 181 -26.34 13.14 13.52
C GLU A 181 -27.76 13.46 13.00
N TRP A 182 -28.80 13.18 13.81
CA TRP A 182 -30.15 13.71 13.53
C TRP A 182 -30.24 15.16 14.01
N ILE A 183 -30.69 16.06 13.12
CA ILE A 183 -30.73 17.49 13.40
C ILE A 183 -32.18 17.97 13.36
N PRO A 184 -32.77 18.39 14.50
CA PRO A 184 -34.11 18.95 14.53
C PRO A 184 -34.23 20.17 13.60
N TYR A 185 -35.26 20.23 12.76
CA TYR A 185 -35.37 21.27 11.72
C TYR A 185 -35.42 22.72 12.27
N ASN A 186 -35.89 22.89 13.50
CA ASN A 186 -35.90 24.19 14.20
C ASN A 186 -34.50 24.73 14.58
N GLN A 187 -33.46 23.92 14.39
CA GLN A 187 -32.05 24.29 14.53
C GLN A 187 -31.55 25.16 13.37
N PHE A 188 -32.27 25.16 12.24
CA PHE A 188 -31.89 25.95 11.07
C PHE A 188 -32.59 27.31 11.06
N ASN A 189 -31.84 28.36 10.78
CA ASN A 189 -32.35 29.70 10.55
C ASN A 189 -31.76 30.29 9.25
N GLU A 190 -32.25 31.47 8.84
CA GLU A 190 -31.81 32.14 7.61
C GLU A 190 -31.88 31.25 6.34
N ILE A 191 -32.88 30.37 6.27
CA ILE A 191 -33.03 29.40 5.17
C ILE A 191 -33.33 30.14 3.86
N LYS A 192 -32.47 29.93 2.85
CA LYS A 192 -32.58 30.54 1.51
C LYS A 192 -32.43 29.47 0.43
N GLU A 193 -33.40 29.38 -0.47
CA GLU A 193 -33.31 28.52 -1.66
C GLU A 193 -32.18 29.00 -2.58
N MET A 194 -31.37 28.06 -3.05
CA MET A 194 -30.22 28.33 -3.93
C MET A 194 -30.46 27.79 -5.34
N SER A 195 -31.02 26.59 -5.44
CA SER A 195 -31.35 25.95 -6.71
C SER A 195 -32.51 24.99 -6.53
N ASN A 196 -33.25 24.78 -7.61
CA ASN A 196 -34.33 23.84 -7.70
C ASN A 196 -34.32 23.25 -9.11
N ASP A 197 -34.15 21.94 -9.21
CA ASP A 197 -34.21 21.20 -10.46
C ASP A 197 -35.28 20.10 -10.37
N ASP A 198 -35.38 19.26 -11.41
CA ASP A 198 -36.38 18.19 -11.49
C ASP A 198 -36.17 17.08 -10.44
N GLN A 199 -34.99 16.98 -9.81
CA GLN A 199 -34.60 15.92 -8.88
C GLN A 199 -34.48 16.38 -7.43
N ALA A 200 -34.01 17.61 -7.20
CA ALA A 200 -33.72 18.12 -5.86
C ALA A 200 -33.92 19.64 -5.73
N THR A 201 -34.16 20.08 -4.49
CA THR A 201 -34.05 21.49 -4.09
C THR A 201 -32.92 21.66 -3.08
N ILE A 202 -32.09 22.67 -3.28
CA ILE A 202 -30.96 22.98 -2.40
C ILE A 202 -31.20 24.32 -1.72
N TYR A 203 -31.03 24.35 -0.40
CA TYR A 203 -31.10 25.54 0.42
C TYR A 203 -29.77 25.78 1.13
N SER A 204 -29.46 27.04 1.43
CA SER A 204 -28.48 27.40 2.45
C SER A 204 -29.17 27.78 3.74
N ALA A 205 -28.56 27.47 4.89
CA ALA A 205 -29.05 27.87 6.19
C ALA A 205 -27.89 28.09 7.17
N LYS A 206 -28.18 28.66 8.34
CA LYS A 206 -27.30 28.60 9.50
C LYS A 206 -27.85 27.61 10.50
N TRP A 207 -26.98 26.73 11.00
CA TRP A 207 -27.26 25.78 12.05
C TRP A 207 -26.82 26.36 13.40
N LYS A 208 -27.76 26.60 14.31
CA LYS A 208 -27.52 27.23 15.62
C LYS A 208 -26.50 26.47 16.47
N ASP A 209 -26.74 25.19 16.73
CA ASP A 209 -25.85 24.38 17.55
C ASP A 209 -24.57 23.99 16.80
N GLY A 210 -24.66 23.80 15.47
CA GLY A 210 -23.56 23.40 14.62
C GLY A 210 -23.12 21.93 14.79
N PRO A 211 -22.19 21.45 13.95
CA PRO A 211 -21.75 20.05 13.96
C PRO A 211 -21.04 19.66 15.26
N LEU A 212 -21.27 18.41 15.70
CA LEU A 212 -20.61 17.81 16.85
C LEU A 212 -19.28 17.15 16.44
N TYR A 213 -18.20 17.48 17.13
CA TYR A 213 -16.88 16.88 16.95
C TYR A 213 -16.43 16.16 18.22
N PHE A 214 -15.49 15.22 18.08
CA PHE A 214 -14.86 14.54 19.20
C PHE A 214 -13.36 14.85 19.22
N ASP A 215 -12.92 15.51 20.28
CA ASP A 215 -11.50 15.75 20.55
C ASP A 215 -10.87 14.47 21.11
N VAL A 216 -9.91 13.90 20.39
CA VAL A 216 -9.22 12.66 20.75
C VAL A 216 -8.30 12.84 21.95
N ASP A 217 -7.63 13.99 22.04
CA ASP A 217 -6.64 14.28 23.07
C ASP A 217 -7.35 14.56 24.41
N ASP A 218 -8.40 15.39 24.37
CA ASP A 218 -9.19 15.77 25.54
C ASP A 218 -10.33 14.78 25.88
N LYS A 219 -10.64 13.85 24.96
CA LYS A 219 -11.75 12.87 25.04
C LYS A 219 -13.10 13.53 25.35
N LYS A 220 -13.40 14.61 24.64
CA LYS A 220 -14.61 15.41 24.86
C LYS A 220 -15.29 15.77 23.55
N TYR A 221 -16.60 15.91 23.63
CA TYR A 221 -17.40 16.41 22.53
C TYR A 221 -17.48 17.93 22.57
N PHE A 222 -17.39 18.58 21.41
CA PHE A 222 -17.57 20.01 21.27
C PHE A 222 -18.32 20.35 19.98
N ARG A 223 -18.96 21.52 19.94
CA ARG A 223 -19.70 22.00 18.76
C ARG A 223 -19.16 23.32 18.26
N THR A 224 -19.38 23.56 16.97
CA THR A 224 -19.07 24.84 16.31
C THR A 224 -20.37 25.57 15.96
N PRO A 225 -20.93 26.39 16.87
CA PRO A 225 -22.23 27.01 16.69
C PRO A 225 -22.26 28.00 15.52
N ASP A 226 -23.47 28.34 15.07
CA ASP A 226 -23.75 29.27 13.96
C ASP A 226 -23.08 28.88 12.63
N THR A 227 -22.85 27.57 12.43
CA THR A 227 -22.22 27.04 11.23
C THR A 227 -23.15 27.15 10.02
N LYS A 228 -22.60 27.64 8.91
CA LYS A 228 -23.32 27.71 7.64
C LYS A 228 -23.35 26.32 7.00
N VAL A 229 -24.53 25.89 6.55
CA VAL A 229 -24.77 24.54 6.01
C VAL A 229 -25.60 24.59 4.73
N ILE A 230 -25.53 23.51 3.96
CA ILE A 230 -26.38 23.25 2.80
C ILE A 230 -27.40 22.17 3.15
N LEU A 231 -28.67 22.43 2.84
CA LEU A 231 -29.78 21.52 3.02
C LEU A 231 -30.22 21.02 1.64
N LYS A 232 -30.02 19.73 1.35
CA LYS A 232 -30.49 19.11 0.11
C LYS A 232 -31.77 18.32 0.37
N TYR A 233 -32.82 18.66 -0.37
CA TYR A 233 -34.09 17.96 -0.42
C TYR A 233 -34.21 17.21 -1.74
N LEU A 234 -34.54 15.92 -1.71
CA LEU A 234 -34.85 15.14 -2.92
C LEU A 234 -36.36 15.12 -3.14
N HIS A 235 -36.80 15.49 -4.36
CA HIS A 235 -38.21 15.43 -4.70
C HIS A 235 -38.70 13.98 -4.64
N ASN A 236 -39.95 13.76 -4.18
CA ASN A 236 -40.55 12.43 -3.97
C ASN A 236 -39.87 11.53 -2.90
N SER A 237 -39.00 12.05 -2.04
CA SER A 237 -38.39 11.29 -0.93
C SER A 237 -39.39 10.78 0.13
N GLN A 238 -40.65 11.23 0.05
CA GLN A 238 -41.69 11.00 1.04
C GLN A 238 -42.18 9.55 1.08
N ASP A 239 -42.03 8.82 -0.03
CA ASP A 239 -42.59 7.47 -0.21
C ASP A 239 -41.55 6.34 -0.06
N ILE A 240 -40.24 6.64 0.00
CA ILE A 240 -39.17 5.61 -0.02
C ILE A 240 -37.95 6.03 0.83
N ILE A 241 -38.04 5.88 2.16
CA ILE A 241 -36.90 6.07 3.10
C ILE A 241 -35.67 5.27 2.64
N ASP A 242 -35.88 4.06 2.12
CA ASP A 242 -34.78 3.20 1.68
C ASP A 242 -34.01 3.80 0.49
N GLN A 243 -34.69 4.50 -0.43
CA GLN A 243 -34.05 5.19 -1.56
C GLN A 243 -33.27 6.41 -1.08
N PHE A 244 -33.83 7.17 -0.13
CA PHE A 244 -33.14 8.30 0.49
C PHE A 244 -31.86 7.86 1.21
N LEU A 245 -31.93 6.78 2.00
CA LEU A 245 -30.75 6.22 2.69
C LEU A 245 -29.74 5.63 1.70
N ASN A 246 -30.17 5.01 0.61
CA ASN A 246 -29.27 4.52 -0.43
C ASN A 246 -28.50 5.66 -1.11
N GLU A 247 -29.15 6.78 -1.41
CA GLU A 247 -28.46 7.97 -1.95
C GLU A 247 -27.38 8.47 -0.98
N ILE A 248 -27.67 8.47 0.33
CA ILE A 248 -26.67 8.82 1.35
C ILE A 248 -25.51 7.80 1.36
N LYS A 249 -25.81 6.51 1.24
CA LYS A 249 -24.78 5.46 1.19
C LYS A 249 -23.89 5.61 -0.04
N GLU A 250 -24.47 5.89 -1.21
CA GLU A 250 -23.72 6.17 -2.44
C GLU A 250 -22.82 7.41 -2.28
N TYR A 251 -23.32 8.48 -1.65
CA TYR A 251 -22.50 9.64 -1.33
C TYR A 251 -21.28 9.25 -0.47
N LEU A 252 -21.53 8.52 0.61
CA LEU A 252 -20.50 8.19 1.58
C LEU A 252 -19.52 7.13 1.07
N SER A 253 -19.89 6.30 0.09
CA SER A 253 -18.96 5.34 -0.53
C SER A 253 -17.90 6.01 -1.40
N ASP A 254 -18.25 7.14 -2.05
CA ASP A 254 -17.34 7.89 -2.92
C ASP A 254 -16.34 8.75 -2.12
N PHE A 255 -16.71 9.14 -0.89
CA PHE A 255 -15.83 9.81 0.05
C PHE A 255 -15.17 8.78 0.95
N HIS A 256 -14.02 8.25 0.55
CA HIS A 256 -13.13 7.59 1.50
C HIS A 256 -12.83 8.60 2.61
N ILE A 257 -13.35 8.33 3.81
CA ILE A 257 -13.08 9.07 5.05
C ILE A 257 -11.57 8.98 5.29
N ARG A 258 -10.81 9.93 4.74
CA ARG A 258 -9.40 10.12 5.01
C ARG A 258 -9.27 11.44 5.73
N CYS A 259 -8.76 11.33 6.94
CA CYS A 259 -8.63 12.35 7.96
C CYS A 259 -7.61 13.46 7.64
N ASP A 260 -7.07 13.49 6.42
CA ASP A 260 -5.92 14.32 6.04
C ASP A 260 -6.31 15.46 5.06
N ASP A 261 -7.58 15.46 4.61
CA ASP A 261 -8.14 16.22 3.50
C ASP A 261 -8.93 17.50 3.89
N ASP A 262 -8.36 18.70 3.80
CA ASP A 262 -9.06 20.00 3.97
C ASP A 262 -10.17 20.29 2.92
N ASP A 263 -10.49 19.32 2.06
CA ASP A 263 -11.27 19.51 0.83
C ASP A 263 -12.71 18.98 0.93
N GLY A 264 -13.51 19.67 1.76
CA GLY A 264 -14.90 20.07 1.51
C GLY A 264 -16.02 19.01 1.37
N GLY A 265 -17.19 19.31 1.97
CA GLY A 265 -18.44 18.60 1.69
C GLY A 265 -18.86 17.54 2.72
N ALA A 266 -18.35 17.59 3.95
CA ALA A 266 -18.79 16.69 5.02
C ALA A 266 -20.34 16.62 5.10
N LEU A 267 -20.88 15.41 5.18
CA LEU A 267 -22.31 15.18 5.41
C LEU A 267 -22.52 15.06 6.93
N TYR A 268 -23.06 16.10 7.52
CA TYR A 268 -23.26 16.21 8.97
C TYR A 268 -24.43 15.38 9.49
N GLY A 269 -25.46 15.17 8.67
CA GLY A 269 -26.64 14.50 9.20
C GLY A 269 -27.89 14.55 8.35
N ILE A 270 -28.99 14.18 9.00
CA ILE A 270 -30.32 14.15 8.43
C ILE A 270 -31.23 15.07 9.25
N SER A 271 -32.12 15.79 8.57
CA SER A 271 -33.21 16.53 9.21
C SER A 271 -34.54 16.20 8.54
N GLN A 272 -35.65 16.59 9.17
CA GLN A 272 -36.98 16.51 8.58
C GLN A 272 -37.81 17.74 8.94
N ASN A 273 -38.37 18.39 7.92
CA ASN A 273 -39.35 19.44 8.14
C ASN A 273 -40.71 18.80 8.49
N GLN A 274 -41.22 19.08 9.69
CA GLN A 274 -42.45 18.49 10.22
C GLN A 274 -43.70 18.86 9.41
N ASP A 275 -43.71 20.02 8.72
CA ASP A 275 -44.88 20.50 7.98
C ASP A 275 -45.11 19.73 6.68
N ARG A 276 -44.02 19.27 6.05
CA ARG A 276 -44.05 18.58 4.74
C ARG A 276 -43.57 17.13 4.82
N LYS A 277 -43.09 16.67 5.98
CA LYS A 277 -42.44 15.38 6.25
C LYS A 277 -41.24 15.03 5.36
N ASN A 278 -40.75 16.01 4.62
CA ASN A 278 -39.61 15.89 3.72
C ASN A 278 -38.30 15.75 4.50
N TYR A 279 -37.47 14.78 4.11
CA TYR A 279 -36.13 14.61 4.66
C TYR A 279 -35.11 15.48 3.94
N PHE A 280 -34.14 15.98 4.69
CA PHE A 280 -33.04 16.81 4.21
C PHE A 280 -31.72 16.14 4.57
N MET A 281 -30.79 16.13 3.62
CA MET A 281 -29.38 15.86 3.89
C MET A 281 -28.69 17.18 4.24
N ILE A 282 -27.89 17.18 5.30
CA ILE A 282 -27.23 18.38 5.82
C ILE A 282 -25.74 18.28 5.53
N PHE A 283 -25.26 19.14 4.65
CA PHE A 283 -23.86 19.20 4.23
C PHE A 283 -23.16 20.45 4.76
N ASP A 284 -21.84 20.37 4.85
CA ASP A 284 -20.97 21.53 4.98
C ASP A 284 -21.22 22.55 3.84
N ASN A 285 -20.98 23.83 4.11
CA ASN A 285 -21.10 24.92 3.14
C ASN A 285 -20.12 24.78 1.94
N GLN A 286 -19.12 23.90 2.02
CA GLN A 286 -18.27 23.55 0.89
C GLN A 286 -18.87 22.48 -0.04
N TYR A 287 -20.13 22.06 0.15
CA TYR A 287 -20.85 21.09 -0.70
C TYR A 287 -20.65 21.30 -2.21
N PHE A 288 -20.71 22.55 -2.69
CA PHE A 288 -20.55 22.86 -4.12
C PHE A 288 -19.11 22.71 -4.63
N ASN A 289 -18.12 22.55 -3.75
CA ASN A 289 -16.73 22.30 -4.14
C ASN A 289 -16.54 20.85 -4.63
N THR A 290 -17.43 19.93 -4.24
CA THR A 290 -17.37 18.49 -4.55
C THR A 290 -18.47 18.00 -5.47
N GLN A 291 -19.26 18.92 -6.05
CA GLN A 291 -20.27 18.61 -7.04
C GLN A 291 -19.85 19.07 -8.44
N CYS A 292 -20.10 18.22 -9.44
CA CYS A 292 -19.95 18.63 -10.82
C CYS A 292 -21.09 19.55 -11.25
N LYS A 293 -20.73 20.66 -11.90
CA LYS A 293 -21.69 21.67 -12.37
C LYS A 293 -22.64 21.16 -13.46
N ASP A 294 -22.24 20.17 -14.24
CA ASP A 294 -22.99 19.70 -15.40
C ASP A 294 -23.88 18.49 -15.07
N CYS A 295 -23.39 17.56 -14.24
CA CYS A 295 -24.12 16.32 -13.90
C CYS A 295 -24.77 16.36 -12.51
N HIS A 296 -24.48 17.37 -11.68
CA HIS A 296 -24.89 17.48 -10.26
C HIS A 296 -24.57 16.22 -9.41
N LYS A 297 -23.67 15.37 -9.91
CA LYS A 297 -23.12 14.21 -9.20
C LYS A 297 -21.79 14.56 -8.55
N TYR A 298 -21.47 13.78 -7.53
CA TYR A 298 -20.30 13.96 -6.70
C TYR A 298 -19.01 13.69 -7.49
N THR A 299 -17.99 14.45 -7.14
CA THR A 299 -16.66 14.36 -7.70
C THR A 299 -15.70 14.12 -6.56
N GLY A 300 -14.79 13.16 -6.69
CA GLY A 300 -13.77 12.93 -5.67
C GLY A 300 -13.01 14.23 -5.33
N ALA A 301 -12.74 14.44 -4.03
CA ALA A 301 -12.22 15.68 -3.45
C ALA A 301 -11.00 16.24 -4.21
N TYR A 302 -10.11 15.37 -4.71
CA TYR A 302 -8.85 15.75 -5.35
C TYR A 302 -8.95 16.23 -6.80
N THR A 303 -10.01 15.87 -7.52
CA THR A 303 -10.02 16.04 -8.97
C THR A 303 -11.17 16.89 -9.47
N LYS A 304 -12.20 17.21 -8.67
CA LYS A 304 -13.43 17.88 -9.17
C LYS A 304 -13.99 17.20 -10.44
N LEU A 305 -13.71 15.91 -10.58
CA LEU A 305 -13.92 15.17 -11.81
C LEU A 305 -15.19 14.31 -11.67
N CYS A 306 -16.23 14.63 -12.45
CA CYS A 306 -17.34 13.70 -12.68
C CYS A 306 -16.82 12.75 -13.75
N GLU A 307 -16.33 11.58 -13.34
CA GLU A 307 -15.85 10.52 -14.24
C GLU A 307 -16.88 10.24 -15.34
N LYS A 308 -18.16 10.22 -14.94
CA LYS A 308 -19.29 10.10 -15.86
C LYS A 308 -19.38 11.24 -16.88
N CYS A 309 -19.18 12.51 -16.47
CA CYS A 309 -19.13 13.64 -17.40
C CYS A 309 -17.95 13.54 -18.36
N GLN A 310 -16.79 13.13 -17.86
CA GLN A 310 -15.61 12.97 -18.71
C GLN A 310 -15.81 11.85 -19.72
N ILE A 311 -16.32 10.69 -19.30
CA ILE A 311 -16.67 9.58 -20.19
C ILE A 311 -17.74 10.00 -21.21
N ASN A 312 -18.75 10.77 -20.79
CA ASN A 312 -19.77 11.29 -21.71
C ASN A 312 -19.17 12.28 -22.72
N TYR A 313 -18.35 13.23 -22.27
CA TYR A 313 -17.61 14.14 -23.14
C TYR A 313 -16.77 13.35 -24.14
N LEU A 314 -16.07 12.31 -23.69
CA LEU A 314 -15.27 11.45 -24.55
C LEU A 314 -16.11 10.77 -25.63
N LYS A 315 -17.24 10.18 -25.23
CA LYS A 315 -18.20 9.52 -26.14
C LYS A 315 -18.82 10.48 -27.15
N GLU A 316 -19.10 11.72 -26.76
CA GLU A 316 -19.73 12.72 -27.63
C GLU A 316 -18.73 13.38 -28.60
N ASN A 317 -17.53 13.69 -28.12
CA ASN A 317 -16.55 14.48 -28.89
C ASN A 317 -15.52 13.62 -29.64
N PHE A 318 -15.37 12.34 -29.30
CA PHE A 318 -14.41 11.42 -29.94
C PHE A 318 -15.10 10.15 -30.47
N THR A 319 -16.15 10.34 -31.28
CA THR A 319 -16.97 9.25 -31.85
C THR A 319 -16.25 8.42 -32.92
N THR A 320 -15.26 8.99 -33.60
CA THR A 320 -14.42 8.30 -34.59
C THR A 320 -12.97 8.78 -34.50
N TRP A 321 -12.03 7.83 -34.54
CA TRP A 321 -10.61 8.14 -34.69
C TRP A 321 -10.19 7.90 -36.13
N SER A 322 -9.22 8.67 -36.62
CA SER A 322 -8.80 8.64 -38.02
C SER A 322 -7.74 7.57 -38.29
N SER A 323 -7.80 6.42 -37.61
CA SER A 323 -6.84 5.33 -37.84
C SER A 323 -7.16 4.50 -39.08
N GLU A 324 -8.36 4.67 -39.62
CA GLU A 324 -8.92 3.84 -40.71
C GLU A 324 -9.02 2.34 -40.33
N ASN A 325 -8.80 1.99 -39.06
CA ASN A 325 -8.86 0.63 -38.55
C ASN A 325 -9.75 0.51 -37.31
N LYS A 326 -10.94 -0.07 -37.50
CA LYS A 326 -11.93 -0.22 -36.44
C LYS A 326 -11.39 -0.90 -35.18
N LYS A 327 -10.52 -1.93 -35.30
CA LYS A 327 -9.98 -2.62 -34.12
C LYS A 327 -9.06 -1.71 -33.29
N ILE A 328 -8.33 -0.81 -33.94
CA ILE A 328 -7.48 0.17 -33.26
C ILE A 328 -8.35 1.23 -32.60
N ASP A 329 -9.36 1.74 -33.30
CA ASP A 329 -10.30 2.73 -32.76
C ASP A 329 -11.03 2.18 -31.51
N ASP A 330 -11.52 0.94 -31.58
CA ASP A 330 -12.17 0.24 -30.47
C ASP A 330 -11.21 0.10 -29.27
N PHE A 331 -9.93 -0.23 -29.50
CA PHE A 331 -8.93 -0.33 -28.45
C PHE A 331 -8.59 1.03 -27.80
N ILE A 332 -8.51 2.10 -28.60
CA ILE A 332 -8.30 3.45 -28.08
C ILE A 332 -9.47 3.85 -27.16
N GLN A 333 -10.71 3.62 -27.60
CA GLN A 333 -11.90 3.91 -26.80
C GLN A 333 -11.95 3.07 -25.52
N GLU A 334 -11.61 1.78 -25.59
CA GLU A 334 -11.51 0.90 -24.41
C GLU A 334 -10.55 1.51 -23.38
N LYS A 335 -9.36 1.94 -23.81
CA LYS A 335 -8.34 2.54 -22.92
C LYS A 335 -8.76 3.88 -22.33
N GLN A 336 -9.49 4.70 -23.08
CA GLN A 336 -10.01 5.99 -22.61
C GLN A 336 -11.07 5.82 -21.52
N VAL A 337 -11.90 4.78 -21.61
CA VAL A 337 -12.93 4.47 -20.59
C VAL A 337 -12.31 3.77 -19.39
N GLU A 338 -11.31 2.90 -19.59
CA GLU A 338 -10.59 2.22 -18.51
C GLU A 338 -9.83 3.21 -17.62
N PHE A 339 -9.25 4.26 -18.22
CA PHE A 339 -8.46 5.27 -17.53
C PHE A 339 -8.84 6.69 -17.96
N PRO A 340 -9.99 7.21 -17.48
CA PRO A 340 -10.39 8.59 -17.77
C PRO A 340 -9.43 9.59 -17.08
N HIS A 341 -8.73 9.18 -16.03
CA HIS A 341 -7.84 10.02 -15.24
C HIS A 341 -6.43 10.15 -15.87
N GLY A 342 -6.05 11.37 -16.22
CA GLY A 342 -4.71 11.69 -16.72
C GLY A 342 -4.67 12.09 -18.19
N PRO A 343 -3.49 11.97 -18.85
CA PRO A 343 -3.36 12.22 -20.28
C PRO A 343 -4.30 11.31 -21.09
N LEU A 344 -4.96 11.88 -22.10
CA LEU A 344 -5.84 11.14 -22.98
C LEU A 344 -5.03 10.13 -23.80
N PHE A 345 -5.54 8.89 -23.91
CA PHE A 345 -4.99 7.91 -24.84
C PHE A 345 -5.49 8.21 -26.26
N GLU A 346 -4.60 8.53 -27.20
CA GLU A 346 -4.98 9.12 -28.49
C GLU A 346 -4.51 8.33 -29.72
N TRP A 347 -5.19 8.50 -30.85
CA TRP A 347 -4.58 8.27 -32.16
C TRP A 347 -3.75 9.50 -32.52
N ILE A 348 -2.44 9.31 -32.72
CA ILE A 348 -1.49 10.40 -32.95
C ILE A 348 -1.03 10.35 -34.39
N LEU A 349 -1.26 11.43 -35.15
CA LEU A 349 -0.81 11.52 -36.52
C LEU A 349 0.72 11.59 -36.56
N TYR A 350 1.34 10.75 -37.39
CA TYR A 350 2.80 10.63 -37.43
C TYR A 350 3.52 11.94 -37.77
N ASN A 351 2.89 12.79 -38.58
CA ASN A 351 3.43 14.11 -38.96
C ASN A 351 3.56 15.11 -37.80
N GLN A 352 3.05 14.78 -36.60
CA GLN A 352 3.26 15.57 -35.38
C GLN A 352 4.60 15.26 -34.70
N PHE A 353 5.35 14.27 -35.19
CA PHE A 353 6.65 13.87 -34.65
C PHE A 353 7.80 14.48 -35.47
N ASN A 354 8.64 15.25 -34.78
CA ASN A 354 9.85 15.86 -35.33
C ASN A 354 11.11 15.31 -34.68
N GLU A 355 12.25 15.51 -35.35
CA GLU A 355 13.57 15.05 -34.88
C GLU A 355 13.60 13.53 -34.56
N VAL A 356 12.89 12.72 -35.34
CA VAL A 356 12.79 11.27 -35.13
C VAL A 356 14.17 10.62 -35.27
N LYS A 357 14.67 10.04 -34.18
CA LYS A 357 15.99 9.40 -34.09
C LYS A 357 15.85 7.93 -33.73
N GLU A 358 16.40 7.05 -34.56
CA GLU A 358 16.47 5.60 -34.27
C GLU A 358 17.37 5.35 -33.06
N MET A 359 16.85 4.61 -32.07
CA MET A 359 17.54 4.27 -30.83
C MET A 359 17.97 2.81 -30.81
N SER A 360 17.15 1.93 -31.37
CA SER A 360 17.46 0.51 -31.50
C SER A 360 16.58 -0.14 -32.55
N LYS A 361 17.12 -1.13 -33.26
CA LYS A 361 16.41 -1.90 -34.28
C LYS A 361 16.71 -3.38 -34.16
N ASN A 362 15.66 -4.18 -34.20
CA ASN A 362 15.77 -5.64 -34.32
C ASN A 362 14.77 -6.14 -35.39
N ASN A 363 14.72 -7.46 -35.61
CA ASN A 363 13.90 -8.06 -36.67
C ASN A 363 12.37 -7.88 -36.48
N SER A 364 11.89 -7.46 -35.31
CA SER A 364 10.46 -7.35 -35.00
C SER A 364 10.03 -5.99 -34.48
N VAL A 365 10.96 -5.19 -33.96
CA VAL A 365 10.69 -3.92 -33.30
C VAL A 365 11.78 -2.92 -33.67
N THR A 366 11.36 -1.70 -34.00
CA THR A 366 12.25 -0.54 -34.09
C THR A 366 11.80 0.51 -33.10
N VAL A 367 12.73 1.06 -32.32
CA VAL A 367 12.44 2.07 -31.30
C VAL A 367 13.09 3.38 -31.69
N TYR A 368 12.32 4.46 -31.65
CA TYR A 368 12.76 5.82 -31.94
C TYR A 368 12.53 6.74 -30.74
N SER A 369 13.25 7.85 -30.70
CA SER A 369 12.93 9.02 -29.87
C SER A 369 12.49 10.14 -30.81
N ALA A 370 11.47 10.91 -30.41
CA ALA A 370 10.96 12.02 -31.21
C ALA A 370 10.41 13.15 -30.33
N ASN A 371 10.33 14.35 -30.89
CA ASN A 371 9.62 15.48 -30.31
C ASN A 371 8.18 15.47 -30.83
N TRP A 372 7.20 15.40 -29.93
CA TRP A 372 5.79 15.53 -30.25
C TRP A 372 5.33 16.97 -30.06
N GLU A 373 5.05 17.68 -31.16
CA GLU A 373 4.75 19.12 -31.13
C GLU A 373 3.43 19.43 -30.44
N ASP A 374 2.36 18.75 -30.84
CA ASP A 374 1.02 18.91 -30.26
C ASP A 374 0.98 18.40 -28.82
N GLY A 375 1.75 17.35 -28.54
CA GLY A 375 1.85 16.74 -27.23
C GLY A 375 0.54 16.11 -26.71
N PRO A 376 0.56 15.54 -25.50
CA PRO A 376 -0.58 14.83 -24.96
C PRO A 376 -1.71 15.77 -24.55
N SER A 377 -2.95 15.33 -24.73
CA SER A 377 -4.11 16.03 -24.20
C SER A 377 -4.28 15.76 -22.71
N TYR A 378 -4.66 16.78 -21.93
CA TYR A 378 -5.00 16.67 -20.51
C TYR A 378 -6.29 17.41 -20.22
N TRP A 379 -7.04 16.95 -19.21
CA TRP A 379 -8.28 17.60 -18.79
C TRP A 379 -7.98 18.88 -17.99
N ASP A 380 -8.47 20.04 -18.46
CA ASP A 380 -8.43 21.30 -17.73
C ASP A 380 -9.71 21.46 -16.90
N TYR A 381 -9.57 21.36 -15.58
CA TYR A 381 -10.68 21.44 -14.62
C TYR A 381 -11.37 22.81 -14.59
N SER A 382 -10.64 23.88 -14.87
CA SER A 382 -11.21 25.24 -14.84
C SER A 382 -12.09 25.49 -16.06
N LYS A 383 -11.77 24.85 -17.19
CA LYS A 383 -12.47 25.04 -18.47
C LYS A 383 -13.41 23.89 -18.84
N GLY A 384 -13.35 22.76 -18.12
CA GLY A 384 -14.18 21.58 -18.39
C GLY A 384 -13.94 20.96 -19.77
N LYS A 385 -12.71 20.98 -20.27
CA LYS A 385 -12.36 20.42 -21.58
C LYS A 385 -10.90 19.96 -21.66
N TYR A 386 -10.59 19.14 -22.65
CA TYR A 386 -9.21 18.75 -22.94
C TYR A 386 -8.42 19.90 -23.58
N LEU A 387 -7.19 20.10 -23.10
CA LEU A 387 -6.17 20.99 -23.66
C LEU A 387 -4.92 20.18 -24.01
N LYS A 388 -4.08 20.73 -24.90
CA LYS A 388 -2.82 20.11 -25.33
C LYS A 388 -1.63 20.60 -24.50
N LYS A 389 -0.76 19.68 -24.09
CA LYS A 389 0.54 20.00 -23.46
C LYS A 389 1.64 19.93 -24.52
N LEU A 390 1.87 21.05 -25.19
CA LEU A 390 2.79 21.15 -26.33
C LEU A 390 4.22 20.70 -26.02
N ASN A 391 4.92 20.24 -27.06
CA ASN A 391 6.35 19.93 -27.07
C ASN A 391 6.79 18.93 -26.00
N LYS A 392 6.45 17.65 -26.19
CA LYS A 392 6.85 16.54 -25.31
C LYS A 392 7.79 15.60 -26.04
N ILE A 393 8.91 15.24 -25.40
CA ILE A 393 9.79 14.17 -25.89
C ILE A 393 9.08 12.84 -25.63
N VAL A 394 9.01 11.99 -26.65
CA VAL A 394 8.35 10.69 -26.60
C VAL A 394 9.24 9.58 -27.14
N THR A 395 8.88 8.36 -26.76
CA THR A 395 9.44 7.11 -27.27
C THR A 395 8.44 6.47 -28.22
N LEU A 396 8.88 6.16 -29.44
CA LEU A 396 8.07 5.51 -30.46
C LEU A 396 8.53 4.06 -30.61
N LYS A 397 7.70 3.09 -30.21
CA LYS A 397 7.97 1.65 -30.39
C LYS A 397 7.16 1.14 -31.58
N CYS A 398 7.82 1.05 -32.74
CA CYS A 398 7.24 0.54 -33.98
C CYS A 398 7.33 -1.00 -34.02
N ILE A 399 6.21 -1.67 -34.23
CA ILE A 399 6.15 -3.12 -34.38
C ILE A 399 6.16 -3.46 -35.87
N CYS A 400 7.25 -4.04 -36.35
CA CYS A 400 7.42 -4.35 -37.77
C CYS A 400 6.40 -5.41 -38.24
N ASN A 401 5.86 -5.22 -39.44
CA ASN A 401 4.82 -6.07 -40.05
C ASN A 401 3.50 -6.14 -39.25
N SER A 402 3.16 -5.09 -38.50
CA SER A 402 1.94 -5.04 -37.68
C SER A 402 0.69 -4.69 -38.49
N GLN A 403 0.83 -4.04 -39.64
CA GLN A 403 -0.26 -3.83 -40.60
C GLN A 403 -0.90 -5.16 -41.07
N ASN A 404 -0.09 -6.22 -41.20
CA ASN A 404 -0.53 -7.55 -41.59
C ASN A 404 -1.17 -8.36 -40.44
N ASN A 405 -0.97 -7.95 -39.19
CA ASN A 405 -1.50 -8.66 -38.02
C ASN A 405 -1.75 -7.68 -36.84
N VAL A 406 -2.88 -6.98 -36.94
CA VAL A 406 -3.34 -6.02 -35.92
C VAL A 406 -3.53 -6.70 -34.56
N ASP A 407 -4.02 -7.94 -34.52
CA ASP A 407 -4.28 -8.65 -33.26
C ASP A 407 -2.97 -8.91 -32.48
N ARG A 408 -1.88 -9.23 -33.18
CA ARG A 408 -0.55 -9.35 -32.58
C ARG A 408 -0.11 -8.02 -31.97
N PHE A 409 -0.31 -6.91 -32.68
CA PHE A 409 0.01 -5.58 -32.15
C PHE A 409 -0.80 -5.25 -30.90
N LEU A 410 -2.13 -5.46 -30.93
CA LEU A 410 -3.00 -5.20 -29.79
C LEU A 410 -2.64 -6.07 -28.57
N ASN A 411 -2.28 -7.33 -28.78
CA ASN A 411 -1.82 -8.21 -27.70
C ASN A 411 -0.52 -7.71 -27.05
N GLU A 412 0.37 -7.08 -27.83
CA GLU A 412 1.56 -6.42 -27.27
C GLU A 412 1.18 -5.14 -26.52
N ALA A 413 0.32 -4.30 -27.10
CA ALA A 413 -0.12 -3.05 -26.47
C ALA A 413 -0.87 -3.28 -25.14
N LYS A 414 -1.66 -4.36 -25.05
CA LYS A 414 -2.40 -4.76 -23.84
C LYS A 414 -1.51 -5.12 -22.65
N LYS A 415 -0.22 -5.40 -22.86
CA LYS A 415 0.72 -5.68 -21.77
C LYS A 415 1.01 -4.45 -20.92
N TYR A 416 0.73 -3.25 -21.44
CA TYR A 416 1.01 -1.99 -20.76
C TYR A 416 -0.27 -1.41 -20.17
N PRO A 417 -0.26 -1.02 -18.89
CA PRO A 417 -1.37 -0.26 -18.33
C PRO A 417 -1.42 1.12 -19.01
N ALA A 418 -2.63 1.60 -19.29
CA ALA A 418 -2.84 3.01 -19.63
C ALA A 418 -3.01 3.88 -18.37
N ASP A 419 -3.02 3.27 -17.18
CA ASP A 419 -2.95 3.97 -15.89
C ASP A 419 -1.69 4.83 -15.85
N ASN A 420 -1.88 6.09 -16.12
CA ASN A 420 -0.81 7.06 -16.10
C ASN A 420 -0.48 7.47 -14.65
N TYR A 421 -1.35 7.31 -13.67
CA TYR A 421 -1.12 7.79 -12.29
C TYR A 421 -0.14 6.91 -11.51
N HIS A 422 -0.27 5.59 -11.63
CA HIS A 422 0.54 4.64 -10.86
C HIS A 422 1.60 3.89 -11.68
N SER A 423 1.68 4.15 -12.99
CA SER A 423 2.68 3.53 -13.86
C SER A 423 4.04 4.24 -13.81
N ASP A 424 5.10 3.45 -13.98
CA ASP A 424 6.50 3.90 -14.09
C ASP A 424 6.75 4.79 -15.34
N PHE A 425 5.82 4.79 -16.30
CA PHE A 425 5.89 5.60 -17.51
C PHE A 425 4.49 5.82 -18.09
N LYS A 426 4.35 6.83 -18.96
CA LYS A 426 3.09 7.16 -19.61
C LYS A 426 2.94 6.43 -20.93
N PHE A 427 1.75 5.89 -21.22
CA PHE A 427 1.39 5.34 -22.53
C PHE A 427 0.34 6.27 -23.16
N TYR A 428 0.76 7.11 -24.11
CA TYR A 428 -0.06 8.22 -24.63
C TYR A 428 -0.98 7.82 -25.77
N GLY A 429 -0.68 6.73 -26.48
CA GLY A 429 -1.49 6.39 -27.63
C GLY A 429 -0.82 5.52 -28.68
N ILE A 430 -1.45 5.48 -29.83
CA ILE A 430 -1.02 4.72 -31.00
C ILE A 430 -0.81 5.68 -32.16
N SER A 431 0.22 5.41 -32.96
CA SER A 431 0.44 6.06 -34.26
C SER A 431 0.67 4.99 -35.32
N GLN A 432 0.92 5.42 -36.56
CA GLN A 432 1.22 4.55 -37.68
C GLN A 432 2.33 5.15 -38.54
N GLU A 433 3.33 4.33 -38.85
CA GLU A 433 4.42 4.68 -39.74
C GLU A 433 3.90 4.84 -41.17
N PRO A 434 3.97 6.03 -41.79
CA PRO A 434 3.35 6.30 -43.10
C PRO A 434 3.93 5.46 -44.24
N SER A 435 5.19 5.02 -44.10
CA SER A 435 5.90 4.29 -45.15
C SER A 435 5.57 2.79 -45.16
N THR A 436 5.42 2.17 -43.99
CA THR A 436 5.20 0.72 -43.85
C THR A 436 3.77 0.37 -43.43
N ASN A 437 2.99 1.36 -43.00
CA ASN A 437 1.71 1.22 -42.30
C ASN A 437 1.80 0.46 -40.97
N ASP A 438 3.00 0.24 -40.46
CA ASP A 438 3.20 -0.42 -39.17
C ASP A 438 2.74 0.48 -38.02
N TYR A 439 2.04 -0.11 -37.06
CA TYR A 439 1.59 0.57 -35.86
C TYR A 439 2.73 0.80 -34.87
N ILE A 440 2.63 1.95 -34.22
CA ILE A 440 3.61 2.50 -33.27
C ILE A 440 2.91 2.70 -31.94
N MET A 441 3.50 2.20 -30.86
CA MET A 441 3.12 2.59 -29.50
C MET A 441 3.90 3.84 -29.08
N VAL A 442 3.21 4.83 -28.52
CA VAL A 442 3.79 6.12 -28.13
C VAL A 442 3.86 6.24 -26.61
N PHE A 443 5.07 6.17 -26.06
CA PHE A 443 5.32 6.28 -24.62
C PHE A 443 5.98 7.60 -24.26
N GLY A 444 5.87 7.99 -23.00
CA GLY A 444 6.69 9.07 -22.45
C GLY A 444 8.18 8.73 -22.43
N ASP A 445 9.01 9.76 -22.32
CA ASP A 445 10.47 9.65 -22.24
C ASP A 445 10.92 8.87 -20.99
N GLU A 446 10.06 8.79 -19.97
CA GLU A 446 10.28 8.03 -18.74
C GLU A 446 10.44 6.52 -19.01
N TYR A 447 9.86 6.00 -20.11
CA TYR A 447 9.99 4.60 -20.51
C TYR A 447 11.46 4.15 -20.63
N PHE A 448 12.34 4.99 -21.18
CA PHE A 448 13.77 4.70 -21.30
C PHE A 448 14.54 4.73 -19.98
N GLY A 449 13.96 5.32 -18.93
CA GLY A 449 14.53 5.28 -17.59
C GLY A 449 14.35 3.91 -16.94
N ASN A 450 13.25 3.23 -17.27
CA ASN A 450 12.77 2.06 -16.54
C ASN A 450 12.86 0.76 -17.34
N TYR A 451 12.88 0.81 -18.67
CA TYR A 451 12.85 -0.37 -19.54
C TYR A 451 14.02 -0.43 -20.52
N CYS A 452 14.50 -1.64 -20.76
CA CYS A 452 15.52 -1.89 -21.76
C CYS A 452 14.95 -1.79 -23.18
N VAL A 453 15.57 -0.97 -24.03
CA VAL A 453 15.16 -0.75 -25.43
C VAL A 453 15.25 -2.00 -26.32
N ILE A 454 16.12 -2.94 -25.95
CA ILE A 454 16.43 -4.12 -26.77
C ILE A 454 15.49 -5.29 -26.43
N CYS A 455 15.28 -5.56 -25.14
CA CYS A 455 14.51 -6.73 -24.69
C CYS A 455 13.24 -6.39 -23.92
N ASP A 456 12.93 -5.10 -23.73
CA ASP A 456 11.67 -4.63 -23.13
C ASP A 456 11.46 -5.12 -21.69
N LYS A 457 12.54 -5.51 -21.01
CA LYS A 457 12.51 -5.87 -19.59
C LYS A 457 12.80 -4.66 -18.72
N LYS A 458 12.06 -4.54 -17.62
CA LYS A 458 12.27 -3.53 -16.59
C LYS A 458 13.67 -3.70 -15.97
N TYR A 459 14.38 -2.59 -15.75
CA TYR A 459 15.66 -2.61 -15.05
C TYR A 459 15.45 -2.96 -13.56
N SER A 460 16.26 -3.88 -13.03
CA SER A 460 16.14 -4.41 -11.67
C SER A 460 16.98 -3.65 -10.62
N GLY A 461 17.38 -2.40 -10.87
CA GLY A 461 18.35 -1.67 -10.04
C GLY A 461 18.20 -0.14 -10.06
N HIS A 462 19.10 0.55 -9.35
CA HIS A 462 19.08 2.01 -9.19
C HIS A 462 19.00 2.76 -10.53
N TYR A 463 18.16 3.78 -10.56
CA TYR A 463 17.90 4.68 -11.68
C TYR A 463 19.19 5.12 -12.40
N ASN A 464 19.14 5.24 -13.73
CA ASN A 464 20.15 5.84 -14.64
C ASN A 464 21.27 5.01 -15.29
N THR A 465 21.45 3.72 -15.05
CA THR A 465 22.58 2.99 -15.68
C THR A 465 22.28 2.43 -17.07
N LYS A 466 20.99 2.37 -17.48
CA LYS A 466 20.50 1.80 -18.75
C LYS A 466 21.10 0.42 -19.11
N TRP A 467 21.67 -0.28 -18.13
CA TRP A 467 22.39 -1.53 -18.29
C TRP A 467 21.44 -2.71 -18.10
N CYS A 468 21.21 -3.49 -19.17
CA CYS A 468 20.30 -4.63 -19.12
C CYS A 468 21.09 -5.94 -19.11
N ASN A 469 21.20 -6.54 -17.92
CA ASN A 469 21.87 -7.82 -17.68
C ASN A 469 21.69 -8.85 -18.81
N LEU A 470 20.43 -9.13 -19.19
CA LEU A 470 20.11 -10.16 -20.17
C LEU A 470 20.58 -9.82 -21.58
N CYS A 471 20.47 -8.55 -21.98
CA CYS A 471 21.00 -8.10 -23.26
C CYS A 471 22.53 -8.15 -23.28
N GLN A 472 23.17 -7.87 -22.14
CA GLN A 472 24.62 -7.90 -22.01
C GLN A 472 25.16 -9.32 -22.07
N ILE A 473 24.54 -10.28 -21.38
CA ILE A 473 24.89 -11.70 -21.48
C ILE A 473 24.74 -12.19 -22.93
N LYS A 474 23.69 -11.78 -23.63
CA LYS A 474 23.49 -12.14 -25.03
C LYS A 474 24.58 -11.54 -25.92
N ASP A 475 24.87 -10.25 -25.77
CA ASP A 475 25.92 -9.56 -26.52
C ASP A 475 27.29 -10.19 -26.31
N LEU A 476 27.65 -10.52 -25.05
CA LEU A 476 28.90 -11.20 -24.73
C LEU A 476 29.00 -12.56 -25.42
N LYS A 477 27.92 -13.35 -25.47
CA LYS A 477 27.91 -14.64 -26.18
C LYS A 477 28.12 -14.51 -27.69
N GLU A 478 27.58 -13.47 -28.30
CA GLU A 478 27.63 -13.26 -29.75
C GLU A 478 28.92 -12.56 -30.21
N ASN A 479 29.48 -11.67 -29.38
CA ASN A 479 30.55 -10.75 -29.77
C ASN A 479 31.90 -10.95 -29.02
N LEU A 480 32.03 -11.90 -28.08
CA LEU A 480 33.34 -12.17 -27.47
C LEU A 480 34.33 -12.72 -28.51
N THR A 481 35.47 -12.06 -28.60
CA THR A 481 36.54 -12.39 -29.56
C THR A 481 37.54 -13.45 -29.06
N TYR A 482 37.56 -13.76 -27.76
CA TYR A 482 38.57 -14.64 -27.17
C TYR A 482 37.94 -15.82 -26.43
N TRP A 483 37.75 -16.91 -27.17
CA TRP A 483 37.50 -18.24 -26.62
C TRP A 483 38.81 -19.00 -26.48
N SER A 484 38.89 -19.89 -25.50
CA SER A 484 40.10 -20.69 -25.27
C SER A 484 40.32 -21.75 -26.34
N GLY A 485 39.25 -22.12 -27.07
CA GLY A 485 39.23 -23.26 -27.99
C GLY A 485 39.12 -24.60 -27.26
N ASN A 486 39.03 -24.59 -25.93
CA ASN A 486 38.78 -25.76 -25.10
C ASN A 486 37.35 -25.68 -24.54
N LYS A 487 36.50 -26.60 -24.99
CA LYS A 487 35.08 -26.67 -24.65
C LYS A 487 34.80 -26.54 -23.14
N MET A 488 35.61 -27.19 -22.30
CA MET A 488 35.41 -27.18 -20.83
C MET A 488 35.73 -25.81 -20.22
N ILE A 489 36.78 -25.14 -20.68
CA ILE A 489 37.13 -23.79 -20.22
C ILE A 489 36.11 -22.78 -20.73
N ASP A 490 35.65 -22.96 -21.97
CA ASP A 490 34.64 -22.10 -22.58
C ASP A 490 33.27 -22.23 -21.86
N GLU A 491 32.90 -23.43 -21.41
CA GLU A 491 31.71 -23.66 -20.56
C GLU A 491 31.81 -22.89 -19.23
N ILE A 492 32.97 -22.90 -18.57
CA ILE A 492 33.17 -22.18 -17.30
C ILE A 492 33.16 -20.68 -17.49
N ILE A 493 33.76 -20.19 -18.58
CA ILE A 493 33.68 -18.77 -18.94
C ILE A 493 32.20 -18.36 -19.11
N GLN A 494 31.40 -19.18 -19.77
CA GLN A 494 29.96 -18.91 -19.91
C GLN A 494 29.23 -18.94 -18.56
N GLU A 495 29.50 -19.91 -17.70
CA GLU A 495 28.91 -19.98 -16.36
C GLU A 495 29.24 -18.74 -15.52
N MET A 496 30.49 -18.26 -15.57
CA MET A 496 30.91 -17.06 -14.85
C MET A 496 30.27 -15.80 -15.44
N GLN A 497 30.13 -15.71 -16.77
CA GLN A 497 29.43 -14.60 -17.41
C GLN A 497 27.93 -14.57 -17.09
N LEU A 498 27.30 -15.73 -16.86
CA LEU A 498 25.89 -15.79 -16.43
C LEU A 498 25.68 -15.25 -15.00
N LYS A 499 26.74 -15.18 -14.18
CA LYS A 499 26.69 -14.65 -12.81
C LYS A 499 26.82 -13.13 -12.73
N ILE A 500 27.18 -12.46 -13.83
CA ILE A 500 27.23 -11.00 -13.90
C ILE A 500 25.84 -10.47 -13.54
N ASN A 501 25.76 -9.50 -12.64
CA ASN A 501 24.51 -8.89 -12.19
C ASN A 501 24.53 -7.35 -12.16
N ASN A 502 25.70 -6.74 -12.40
CA ASN A 502 25.87 -5.30 -12.39
C ASN A 502 26.81 -4.78 -13.49
N TYR A 503 26.71 -3.49 -13.82
CA TYR A 503 27.52 -2.83 -14.83
C TYR A 503 28.99 -2.63 -14.42
N TYR A 504 29.29 -2.65 -13.12
CA TYR A 504 30.67 -2.59 -12.61
C TYR A 504 31.33 -3.97 -12.44
N ASP A 505 30.63 -5.06 -12.74
CA ASP A 505 31.21 -6.39 -12.69
C ASP A 505 32.28 -6.55 -13.78
N ILE A 506 33.40 -7.18 -13.40
CA ILE A 506 34.47 -7.52 -14.34
C ILE A 506 34.03 -8.74 -15.13
N ILE A 507 34.11 -8.64 -16.46
CA ILE A 507 33.76 -9.76 -17.34
C ILE A 507 34.84 -10.85 -17.25
N PHE A 508 34.41 -12.06 -16.89
CA PHE A 508 35.29 -13.23 -16.89
C PHE A 508 35.52 -13.71 -18.33
N GLU A 509 36.78 -13.85 -18.73
CA GLU A 509 37.16 -14.18 -20.10
C GLU A 509 38.51 -14.89 -20.20
N TYR A 510 38.74 -15.57 -21.33
CA TYR A 510 40.05 -16.14 -21.63
C TYR A 510 41.02 -15.05 -22.08
N ILE A 511 42.22 -15.04 -21.49
CA ILE A 511 43.27 -14.06 -21.82
C ILE A 511 44.39 -14.78 -22.56
N PRO A 512 44.55 -14.55 -23.89
CA PRO A 512 45.69 -15.09 -24.62
C PRO A 512 47.01 -14.60 -24.02
N PHE A 513 47.99 -15.48 -23.85
CA PHE A 513 49.27 -15.12 -23.22
C PHE A 513 49.99 -13.96 -23.95
N SER A 514 49.78 -13.80 -25.25
CA SER A 514 50.32 -12.68 -26.06
C SER A 514 49.82 -11.29 -25.64
N GLN A 515 48.71 -11.23 -24.90
CA GLN A 515 48.15 -10.01 -24.30
C GLN A 515 48.87 -9.60 -23.01
N LEU A 516 49.73 -10.45 -22.46
CA LEU A 516 50.52 -10.17 -21.27
C LEU A 516 51.91 -9.64 -21.68
N SER A 517 52.44 -8.70 -20.91
CA SER A 517 53.75 -8.10 -21.12
C SER A 517 54.41 -7.71 -19.79
N ASN A 518 55.71 -7.41 -19.82
CA ASN A 518 56.48 -6.98 -18.64
C ASN A 518 56.35 -7.96 -17.46
N ILE A 519 56.36 -9.26 -17.75
CA ILE A 519 56.19 -10.32 -16.76
C ILE A 519 57.44 -10.36 -15.86
N LYS A 520 57.25 -10.20 -14.55
CA LYS A 520 58.31 -10.21 -13.54
C LYS A 520 57.91 -11.09 -12.37
N GLU A 521 58.84 -11.87 -11.85
CA GLU A 521 58.60 -12.64 -10.63
C GLU A 521 58.37 -11.70 -9.44
N PHE A 522 57.35 -11.99 -8.63
CA PHE A 522 56.95 -11.14 -7.50
C PHE A 522 57.31 -11.76 -6.14
N ASN A 523 56.99 -13.04 -5.93
CA ASN A 523 57.32 -13.76 -4.70
C ASN A 523 57.63 -15.23 -5.00
N LYS A 524 58.66 -15.77 -4.32
CA LYS A 524 59.35 -17.04 -4.59
C LYS A 524 58.46 -18.10 -5.27
N SER A 525 58.72 -18.28 -6.57
CA SER A 525 58.41 -19.46 -7.40
C SER A 525 56.97 -19.69 -7.91
N ILE A 526 55.95 -18.90 -7.52
CA ILE A 526 54.55 -19.16 -7.96
C ILE A 526 53.73 -17.94 -8.42
N THR A 527 54.20 -16.70 -8.21
CA THR A 527 53.44 -15.50 -8.59
C THR A 527 54.26 -14.51 -9.40
N TYR A 528 53.66 -14.00 -10.47
CA TYR A 528 54.29 -13.05 -11.39
C TYR A 528 53.41 -11.80 -11.54
N LEU A 529 54.04 -10.63 -11.61
CA LEU A 529 53.37 -9.40 -12.03
C LEU A 529 53.47 -9.26 -13.54
N ALA A 530 52.36 -8.91 -14.20
CA ALA A 530 52.33 -8.65 -15.63
C ALA A 530 51.45 -7.42 -15.93
N VAL A 531 51.60 -6.90 -17.14
CA VAL A 531 50.69 -5.89 -17.71
C VAL A 531 49.84 -6.59 -18.77
N TRP A 532 48.53 -6.62 -18.54
CA TRP A 532 47.56 -7.00 -19.56
C TRP A 532 47.34 -5.79 -20.47
N LYS A 533 47.81 -5.90 -21.72
CA LYS A 533 47.84 -4.80 -22.71
C LYS A 533 46.47 -4.19 -22.93
N ASN A 534 45.48 -5.04 -23.19
CA ASN A 534 44.10 -4.59 -23.39
C ASN A 534 43.39 -4.43 -22.04
N GLY A 535 43.73 -5.25 -21.04
CA GLY A 535 43.09 -5.21 -19.72
C GLY A 535 41.64 -5.72 -19.73
N PRO A 536 40.99 -5.73 -18.56
CA PRO A 536 39.65 -6.29 -18.38
C PRO A 536 38.60 -5.48 -19.15
N LEU A 537 37.59 -6.19 -19.63
CA LEU A 537 36.40 -5.61 -20.22
C LEU A 537 35.46 -5.12 -19.10
N TYR A 538 34.99 -3.88 -19.18
CA TYR A 538 33.99 -3.33 -18.27
C TYR A 538 33.07 -2.34 -19.02
N TRP A 539 31.88 -2.12 -18.48
CA TRP A 539 30.87 -1.27 -19.10
C TRP A 539 31.14 0.23 -18.84
N ASP A 540 31.23 1.04 -19.90
CA ASP A 540 31.31 2.50 -19.78
C ASP A 540 29.91 3.11 -19.65
N ASN A 541 29.54 3.48 -18.42
CA ASN A 541 28.25 4.13 -18.14
C ASN A 541 28.22 5.64 -18.46
N LEU A 542 29.38 6.29 -18.68
CA LEU A 542 29.45 7.76 -18.77
C LEU A 542 29.37 8.28 -20.21
N ASN A 543 29.91 7.56 -21.19
CA ASN A 543 29.99 8.05 -22.57
C ASN A 543 29.08 7.24 -23.52
N ASP A 544 29.62 6.17 -24.09
CA ASP A 544 29.05 5.50 -25.26
C ASP A 544 28.14 4.31 -24.92
N LYS A 545 27.97 3.97 -23.63
CA LYS A 545 27.18 2.80 -23.18
C LYS A 545 27.60 1.54 -23.93
N LYS A 546 28.91 1.27 -23.88
CA LYS A 546 29.54 0.12 -24.54
C LYS A 546 30.63 -0.45 -23.64
N TYR A 547 31.05 -1.67 -23.94
CA TYR A 547 32.21 -2.24 -23.29
C TYR A 547 33.51 -1.56 -23.76
N ILE A 548 34.34 -1.20 -22.81
CA ILE A 548 35.67 -0.64 -23.07
C ILE A 548 36.74 -1.42 -22.32
N ARG A 549 37.98 -1.22 -22.74
CA ARG A 549 39.16 -1.89 -22.21
C ARG A 549 40.22 -0.85 -21.83
N ARG A 550 40.87 -1.04 -20.69
CA ARG A 550 42.02 -0.22 -20.27
C ARG A 550 43.11 -1.14 -19.74
N SER A 551 44.33 -0.91 -20.18
CA SER A 551 45.49 -1.68 -19.73
C SER A 551 45.58 -1.70 -18.21
N SER A 552 45.81 -2.90 -17.66
CA SER A 552 45.83 -3.13 -16.21
C SER A 552 47.03 -3.97 -15.81
N LYS A 553 47.56 -3.68 -14.61
CA LYS A 553 48.53 -4.56 -13.95
C LYS A 553 47.77 -5.73 -13.34
N VAL A 554 48.28 -6.94 -13.55
CA VAL A 554 47.66 -8.19 -13.09
C VAL A 554 48.70 -9.05 -12.36
N VAL A 555 48.23 -9.87 -11.43
CA VAL A 555 49.03 -10.93 -10.79
C VAL A 555 48.67 -12.24 -11.46
N LEU A 556 49.68 -12.97 -11.92
CA LEU A 556 49.55 -14.31 -12.48
C LEU A 556 49.97 -15.30 -11.40
N LYS A 557 49.06 -16.21 -11.01
CA LYS A 557 49.37 -17.34 -10.14
C LYS A 557 49.62 -18.55 -11.01
N TYR A 558 50.82 -19.12 -10.93
CA TYR A 558 51.17 -20.35 -11.63
C TYR A 558 51.01 -21.54 -10.68
N LEU A 559 50.18 -22.51 -11.08
CA LEU A 559 49.90 -23.72 -10.32
C LEU A 559 50.74 -24.87 -10.90
N HIS A 560 51.73 -25.33 -10.15
CA HIS A 560 52.62 -26.42 -10.57
C HIS A 560 51.89 -27.77 -10.52
N ASN A 561 52.19 -28.67 -11.48
CA ASN A 561 51.78 -30.09 -11.50
C ASN A 561 50.29 -30.43 -11.70
N LEU A 562 49.46 -29.50 -12.15
CA LEU A 562 48.08 -29.82 -12.56
C LEU A 562 48.06 -30.47 -13.96
N GLN A 563 48.39 -31.76 -14.01
CA GLN A 563 48.06 -32.59 -15.18
C GLN A 563 46.57 -32.98 -15.21
N ASN A 564 45.90 -32.91 -14.05
CA ASN A 564 44.47 -33.16 -13.91
C ASN A 564 43.67 -31.85 -14.09
N LYS A 565 42.80 -31.82 -15.11
CA LYS A 565 41.98 -30.65 -15.44
C LYS A 565 40.96 -30.33 -14.33
N ASP A 566 40.45 -31.32 -13.61
CA ASP A 566 39.44 -31.11 -12.56
C ASP A 566 40.01 -30.40 -11.33
N GLU A 567 41.28 -30.64 -11.03
CA GLU A 567 41.97 -30.04 -9.88
C GLU A 567 42.32 -28.56 -10.12
N PHE A 568 42.57 -28.18 -11.39
CA PHE A 568 42.72 -26.78 -11.78
C PHE A 568 41.40 -26.02 -11.63
N LEU A 569 40.28 -26.67 -11.98
CA LEU A 569 38.96 -26.04 -11.96
C LEU A 569 38.39 -25.88 -10.56
N ASN A 570 38.76 -26.73 -9.59
CA ASN A 570 38.39 -26.53 -8.19
C ASN A 570 39.08 -25.31 -7.54
N GLU A 571 40.21 -24.86 -8.10
CA GLU A 571 40.96 -23.70 -7.60
C GLU A 571 40.49 -22.38 -8.24
N VAL A 572 39.81 -22.43 -9.39
CA VAL A 572 39.19 -21.30 -10.10
C VAL A 572 37.80 -21.02 -9.52
#